data_AF-A0AA46AFX0-F1
#
_entry.id   AF-A0AA46AFX0-F1
#
_cell.length_a   1.000
_cell.length_b   1.000
_cell.length_c   1.000
_cell.angle_alpha   90.00
_cell.angle_beta   90.00
_cell.angle_gamma   90.00
#
_symmetry.space_group_name_H-M   'P 1'
#
loop_
_entity.id
_entity.type
_entity.pdbx_description
1 polymer ?
#
loop_
_entity_poly.entity_id
_entity_poly.type
_entity_poly.pdbx_seq_one_letter_code
_entity_poly.pdbx_strand_id
1 'polypeptide(L)'
;MGLAMTAKRRVTTDILRFLNDRVLSVTQLTRSKKLTEILDSYSQEKSTDVYVIQNVKKPGKAVIADLKYFEELLAYKEAVDWALDHAIEEIALERKETIADIPLPQVIQDNQLDLNYIMKLVDEVEEED
;
A
#
# COMPACT_ATOMS: atom_id res chain seq x y z
N MET A 1 -23.77 6.15 19.58
CA MET A 1 -24.35 5.29 18.54
C MET A 1 -24.22 6.01 17.21
N GLY A 2 -23.17 5.70 16.43
CA GLY A 2 -22.88 6.36 15.16
C GLY A 2 -23.49 5.58 14.00
N LEU A 3 -24.29 6.26 13.19
CA LEU A 3 -24.95 5.72 11.99
C LEU A 3 -23.91 5.23 10.98
N ALA A 4 -23.87 3.91 10.78
CA ALA A 4 -23.16 3.31 9.65
C ALA A 4 -23.90 3.69 8.36
N MET A 5 -23.42 4.71 7.65
CA MET A 5 -23.85 4.98 6.28
C MET A 5 -23.38 3.83 5.38
N THR A 6 -24.27 2.87 5.15
CA THR A 6 -24.07 1.85 4.13
C THR A 6 -24.25 2.53 2.78
N ALA A 7 -23.16 3.06 2.23
CA ALA A 7 -23.15 3.62 0.88
C ALA A 7 -23.59 2.52 -0.10
N LYS A 8 -24.83 2.62 -0.59
CA LYS A 8 -25.41 1.69 -1.57
C LYS A 8 -24.62 1.85 -2.87
N ARG A 9 -23.64 0.97 -3.08
CA ARG A 9 -22.79 0.97 -4.28
C ARG A 9 -23.69 0.88 -5.51
N ARG A 10 -23.79 1.96 -6.29
CA ARG A 10 -24.47 1.95 -7.57
C ARG A 10 -23.63 1.10 -8.51
N VAL A 11 -24.09 -0.12 -8.77
CA VAL A 11 -23.48 -1.02 -9.74
C VAL A 11 -23.74 -0.42 -11.12
N THR A 12 -22.68 0.08 -11.78
CA THR A 12 -22.75 0.61 -13.13
C THR A 12 -22.54 -0.50 -14.15
N THR A 13 -22.96 -0.29 -15.39
CA THR A 13 -22.75 -1.22 -16.51
C THR A 13 -21.27 -1.53 -16.71
N ASP A 14 -20.39 -0.55 -16.49
CA ASP A 14 -18.94 -0.72 -16.62
C ASP A 14 -18.38 -1.69 -15.57
N ILE A 15 -18.89 -1.61 -14.33
CA ILE A 15 -18.53 -2.56 -13.26
C ILE A 15 -19.03 -3.97 -13.62
N LEU A 16 -20.24 -4.10 -14.14
CA LEU A 16 -20.78 -5.40 -14.57
C LEU A 16 -19.97 -6.00 -15.73
N ARG A 17 -19.57 -5.16 -16.70
CA ARG A 17 -18.74 -5.58 -17.83
C ARG A 17 -17.36 -6.04 -17.38
N PHE A 18 -16.75 -5.31 -16.43
CA PHE A 18 -15.51 -5.73 -15.80
C PHE A 18 -15.66 -7.07 -15.06
N LEU A 19 -16.73 -7.22 -14.25
CA LEU A 19 -17.00 -8.47 -13.53
C LEU A 19 -17.26 -9.66 -14.47
N ASN A 20 -17.87 -9.42 -15.63
CA ASN A 20 -18.20 -10.47 -16.59
C ASN A 20 -17.01 -10.89 -17.46
N ASP A 21 -16.22 -9.92 -17.93
CA ASP A 21 -15.21 -10.16 -18.96
C ASP A 21 -13.78 -10.24 -18.40
N ARG A 22 -13.53 -9.65 -17.23
CA ARG A 22 -12.18 -9.52 -16.64
C ARG A 22 -12.02 -10.28 -15.31
N VAL A 23 -13.09 -10.79 -14.71
CA VAL A 23 -13.00 -11.67 -13.53
C VAL A 23 -13.07 -13.13 -13.96
N LEU A 24 -11.96 -13.84 -13.78
CA LEU A 24 -11.80 -15.23 -14.18
C LEU A 24 -11.69 -16.14 -12.97
N SER A 25 -12.34 -17.29 -13.05
CA SER A 25 -12.11 -18.38 -12.10
C SER A 25 -10.81 -19.12 -12.40
N VAL A 26 -10.20 -19.72 -11.38
CA VAL A 26 -9.03 -20.60 -11.54
C VAL A 26 -9.30 -21.72 -12.55
N THR A 27 -10.53 -22.24 -12.59
CA THR A 27 -10.94 -23.29 -13.53
C THR A 27 -10.95 -22.80 -14.97
N GLN A 28 -11.39 -21.56 -15.23
CA GLN A 28 -11.33 -20.98 -16.58
C GLN A 28 -9.90 -20.78 -17.04
N LEU A 29 -8.98 -20.36 -16.16
CA LEU A 29 -7.57 -20.18 -16.53
C LEU A 29 -6.84 -21.49 -16.83
N THR A 30 -7.18 -22.57 -16.11
CA THR A 30 -6.46 -23.85 -16.20
C THR A 30 -7.04 -24.81 -17.22
N ARG A 31 -8.36 -24.76 -17.48
CA ARG A 31 -9.05 -25.69 -18.40
C ARG A 31 -9.33 -25.11 -19.78
N SER A 32 -9.02 -23.83 -20.02
CA SER A 32 -9.24 -23.18 -21.30
C SER A 32 -7.99 -22.44 -21.77
N LYS A 33 -8.00 -21.95 -23.02
CA LYS A 33 -6.92 -21.13 -23.59
C LYS A 33 -6.90 -19.68 -23.09
N LYS A 34 -7.69 -19.34 -22.07
CA LYS A 34 -7.83 -17.96 -21.56
C LYS A 34 -6.52 -17.34 -21.11
N LEU A 35 -5.62 -18.11 -20.49
CA LEU A 35 -4.30 -17.58 -20.11
C LEU A 35 -3.50 -17.17 -21.35
N THR A 36 -3.49 -18.01 -22.39
CA THR A 36 -2.85 -17.68 -23.68
C THR A 36 -3.50 -16.46 -24.32
N GLU A 37 -4.84 -16.38 -24.35
CA GLU A 37 -5.55 -15.21 -24.88
C GLU A 37 -5.21 -13.90 -24.14
N ILE A 38 -5.05 -13.96 -22.81
CA ILE A 38 -4.63 -12.80 -22.01
C ILE A 38 -3.20 -12.39 -22.39
N LEU A 39 -2.28 -13.36 -22.47
CA LEU A 39 -0.89 -13.07 -22.83
C LEU A 39 -0.76 -12.54 -24.27
N ASP A 40 -1.54 -13.08 -25.20
CA ASP A 40 -1.63 -12.59 -26.58
C ASP A 40 -2.17 -11.16 -26.61
N SER A 41 -3.14 -10.81 -25.75
CA SER A 41 -3.64 -9.44 -25.64
C SER A 41 -2.60 -8.44 -25.13
N TYR A 42 -1.57 -8.90 -24.43
CA TYR A 42 -0.44 -8.09 -23.97
C TYR A 42 0.74 -8.05 -24.96
N SER A 43 0.72 -8.88 -26.00
CA SER A 43 1.84 -9.04 -26.94
C SER A 43 2.06 -7.88 -27.90
N GLN A 44 1.06 -7.01 -28.10
CA GLN A 44 1.09 -5.95 -29.11
C GLN A 44 1.78 -4.68 -28.60
N GLU A 45 1.08 -3.94 -27.74
CA GLU A 45 1.51 -2.68 -27.14
C GLU A 45 1.27 -2.77 -25.64
N LYS A 46 1.94 -1.92 -24.86
CA LYS A 46 1.75 -1.82 -23.41
C LYS A 46 0.26 -1.70 -23.11
N SER A 47 -0.30 -2.74 -22.51
CA SER A 47 -1.72 -2.81 -22.19
C SER A 47 -1.94 -2.42 -20.74
N THR A 48 -2.88 -1.50 -20.50
CA THR A 48 -3.35 -1.16 -19.15
C THR A 48 -4.47 -2.09 -18.68
N ASP A 49 -4.80 -3.11 -19.47
CA ASP A 49 -5.81 -4.08 -19.11
C ASP A 49 -5.36 -4.94 -17.93
N VAL A 50 -6.32 -5.26 -17.06
CA VAL A 50 -6.13 -6.09 -15.88
C VAL A 50 -7.21 -7.14 -15.81
N TYR A 51 -6.81 -8.38 -15.52
CA TYR A 51 -7.70 -9.50 -15.28
C TYR A 51 -7.58 -9.92 -13.82
N VAL A 52 -8.72 -10.09 -13.15
CA VAL A 52 -8.78 -10.54 -11.76
C VAL A 52 -9.04 -12.02 -11.74
N ILE A 53 -8.15 -12.77 -11.10
CA ILE A 53 -8.34 -14.18 -10.82
C ILE A 53 -8.99 -14.32 -9.45
N GLN A 54 -10.09 -15.06 -9.37
CA GLN A 54 -10.71 -15.40 -8.10
C GLN A 54 -10.84 -16.92 -7.95
N ASN A 55 -10.49 -17.43 -6.77
CA ASN A 55 -10.83 -18.80 -6.41
C ASN A 55 -12.25 -18.84 -5.84
N VAL A 56 -13.09 -19.70 -6.41
CA VAL A 56 -14.48 -19.87 -5.96
C VAL A 56 -14.55 -20.53 -4.58
N LYS A 57 -13.53 -21.32 -4.22
CA LYS A 57 -13.48 -22.12 -2.98
C LYS A 57 -12.65 -21.48 -1.85
N LYS A 58 -11.76 -20.54 -2.16
CA LYS A 58 -10.92 -19.83 -1.17
C LYS A 58 -10.88 -18.34 -1.50
N PRO A 59 -10.85 -17.43 -0.52
CA PRO A 59 -10.99 -15.98 -0.77
C PRO A 59 -9.79 -15.32 -1.49
N GLY A 60 -8.78 -16.08 -1.91
CA GLY A 60 -7.62 -15.55 -2.62
C GLY A 60 -8.00 -14.93 -3.95
N LYS A 61 -7.54 -13.69 -4.16
CA LYS A 61 -7.65 -12.95 -5.41
C LYS A 61 -6.25 -12.58 -5.91
N ALA A 62 -6.04 -12.70 -7.21
CA ALA A 62 -4.82 -12.27 -7.87
C ALA A 62 -5.17 -11.42 -9.08
N VAL A 63 -4.21 -10.66 -9.60
CA VAL A 63 -4.37 -9.85 -10.81
C VAL A 63 -3.31 -10.29 -11.82
N ILE A 64 -3.70 -10.42 -13.08
CA ILE A 64 -2.79 -10.55 -14.21
C ILE A 64 -2.79 -9.20 -14.93
N ALA A 65 -1.64 -8.56 -15.01
CA ALA A 65 -1.39 -7.31 -15.72
C ALA A 65 -0.24 -7.52 -16.73
N ASP A 66 -0.16 -6.66 -17.73
CA ASP A 66 1.04 -6.58 -18.58
C ASP A 66 2.27 -6.25 -17.73
N LEU A 67 3.43 -6.83 -18.08
CA LEU A 67 4.65 -6.66 -17.31
C LEU A 67 5.15 -5.21 -17.33
N LYS A 68 5.14 -4.55 -18.50
CA LYS A 68 5.61 -3.16 -18.62
C LYS A 68 4.68 -2.20 -17.88
N TYR A 69 3.38 -2.48 -17.92
CA TYR A 69 2.42 -1.72 -17.13
C TYR A 69 2.65 -1.89 -15.62
N PHE A 70 2.93 -3.12 -15.18
CA PHE A 70 3.24 -3.38 -13.77
C PHE A 70 4.55 -2.71 -13.30
N GLU A 71 5.60 -2.73 -14.12
CA GLU A 71 6.87 -2.03 -13.84
C GLU A 71 6.67 -0.52 -13.69
N GLU A 72 5.83 0.10 -14.53
CA GLU A 72 5.52 1.52 -14.41
C GLU A 72 4.75 1.84 -13.12
N LEU A 73 3.77 1.00 -12.74
CA LEU A 73 3.06 1.17 -11.49
C LEU A 73 3.99 1.06 -10.28
N LEU A 74 4.99 0.18 -10.35
CA LEU A 74 5.99 0.04 -9.31
C LEU A 74 6.87 1.29 -9.22
N ALA A 75 7.31 1.83 -10.35
CA ALA A 75 8.08 3.06 -10.41
C ALA A 75 7.30 4.27 -9.86
N TYR A 76 6.00 4.36 -10.13
CA TYR A 76 5.15 5.40 -9.53
C TYR A 76 5.04 5.26 -8.03
N LYS A 77 4.90 4.03 -7.52
CA LYS A 77 4.88 3.79 -6.08
C LYS A 77 6.18 4.24 -5.44
N GLU A 78 7.32 3.86 -6.01
CA GLU A 78 8.65 4.26 -5.52
C GLU A 78 8.82 5.79 -5.51
N ALA A 79 8.38 6.48 -6.55
CA ALA A 79 8.43 7.94 -6.61
C ALA A 79 7.54 8.60 -5.55
N VAL A 80 6.37 8.02 -5.26
CA VAL A 80 5.47 8.52 -4.20
C VAL A 80 6.05 8.26 -2.82
N ASP A 81 6.59 7.06 -2.58
CA ASP A 81 7.23 6.71 -1.30
C ASP A 81 8.43 7.64 -1.06
N TRP A 82 9.27 7.88 -2.09
CA TRP A 82 10.39 8.82 -2.00
C TRP A 82 9.94 10.26 -1.71
N ALA A 83 8.89 10.74 -2.38
CA ALA A 83 8.38 12.09 -2.15
C ALA A 83 7.81 12.25 -0.73
N LEU A 84 7.20 11.20 -0.19
CA LEU A 84 6.68 11.18 1.18
C LEU A 84 7.84 11.22 2.19
N ASP A 85 8.86 10.40 2.01
CA ASP A 85 10.03 10.37 2.87
C ASP A 85 10.74 11.73 2.88
N HIS A 86 10.90 12.34 1.71
CA HIS A 86 11.52 13.67 1.60
C HIS A 86 10.68 14.76 2.27
N ALA A 87 9.35 14.72 2.13
CA ALA A 87 8.47 15.67 2.81
C ALA A 87 8.52 15.51 4.34
N ILE A 88 8.62 14.29 4.85
CA ILE A 88 8.78 14.02 6.29
C ILE A 88 10.13 14.55 6.78
N GLU A 89 11.19 14.34 6.01
CA GLU A 89 12.53 14.84 6.32
C GLU A 89 12.55 16.38 6.38
N GLU A 90 11.95 17.05 5.41
CA GLU A 90 11.83 18.51 5.38
C GLU A 90 11.08 19.05 6.59
N ILE A 91 9.93 18.45 6.94
CA ILE A 91 9.17 18.79 8.15
C ILE A 91 9.99 18.54 9.43
N ALA A 92 10.77 17.46 9.47
CA ALA A 92 11.63 17.15 10.62
C ALA A 92 12.77 18.16 10.78
N LEU A 93 13.38 18.59 9.67
CA LEU A 93 14.42 19.63 9.64
C LEU A 93 13.86 21.00 10.05
N GLU A 94 12.69 21.39 9.55
CA GLU A 94 12.02 22.63 9.98
C GLU A 94 11.71 22.61 11.49
N ARG A 95 11.24 21.47 12.00
CA ARG A 95 10.97 21.30 13.45
C ARG A 95 12.23 21.31 14.29
N LYS A 96 13.38 20.86 13.78
CA LYS A 96 14.66 20.91 14.51
C LYS A 96 15.06 22.33 14.87
N GLU A 97 14.83 23.28 13.97
CA GLU A 97 15.15 24.70 14.16
C GLU A 97 14.04 25.45 14.95
N THR A 98 12.90 24.81 15.21
CA THR A 98 11.76 25.41 15.90
C THR A 98 11.75 25.01 17.37
N ILE A 99 11.64 25.99 18.29
CA ILE A 99 11.46 25.71 19.71
C ILE A 99 10.09 25.06 19.91
N ALA A 100 10.06 23.84 20.47
CA ALA A 100 8.81 23.12 20.70
C ALA A 100 7.90 23.87 21.70
N ASP A 101 6.62 23.97 21.37
CA ASP A 101 5.61 24.64 22.23
C ASP A 101 5.32 23.86 23.53
N ILE A 102 5.65 22.56 23.56
CA ILE A 102 5.39 21.68 24.71
C ILE A 102 6.70 21.47 25.48
N PRO A 103 6.75 21.79 26.78
CA PRO A 103 7.92 21.55 27.61
C PRO A 103 8.23 20.05 27.72
N LEU A 104 9.52 19.69 27.59
CA LEU A 104 10.05 18.34 27.83
C LEU A 104 9.49 17.64 29.09
N PRO A 105 9.39 18.31 30.26
CA PRO A 105 8.84 17.69 31.47
C PRO A 105 7.38 17.20 31.31
N GLN A 106 6.58 17.89 30.51
CA GLN A 106 5.19 17.54 30.28
C GLN A 106 5.07 16.32 29.35
N VAL A 107 5.91 16.25 28.31
CA VAL A 107 5.98 15.09 27.41
C VAL A 107 6.40 13.81 28.16
N ILE A 108 7.33 13.93 29.10
CA ILE A 108 7.82 12.81 29.91
C ILE A 108 6.71 12.27 30.83
N GLN A 109 5.94 13.16 31.46
CA GLN A 109 4.80 12.76 32.30
C GLN A 109 3.66 12.14 31.48
N ASP A 110 3.29 12.77 30.36
CA ASP A 110 2.16 12.34 29.53
C ASP A 110 2.41 10.98 28.87
N ASN A 111 3.65 10.69 28.49
CA ASN A 111 4.05 9.41 27.87
C ASN A 111 4.59 8.39 28.87
N GLN A 112 4.57 8.69 30.18
CA GLN A 112 5.08 7.82 31.24
C GLN A 112 6.50 7.29 30.96
N LEU A 113 7.37 8.15 30.42
CA LEU A 113 8.73 7.76 30.06
C LEU A 113 9.58 7.57 31.33
N ASP A 114 10.17 6.38 31.49
CA ASP A 114 11.08 6.09 32.60
C ASP A 114 12.48 6.63 32.27
N LEU A 115 12.73 7.87 32.72
CA LEU A 115 14.01 8.55 32.57
C LEU A 115 15.19 7.77 33.16
N ASN A 116 14.97 7.03 34.26
CA ASN A 116 16.06 6.29 34.91
C ASN A 116 16.49 5.11 34.04
N TYR A 117 15.52 4.45 33.40
CA TYR A 117 15.80 3.39 32.44
C TYR A 117 16.50 3.92 31.19
N ILE A 118 16.07 5.08 30.67
CA ILE A 118 16.71 5.72 29.51
C ILE A 118 18.15 6.13 29.81
N MET A 119 18.42 6.76 30.96
CA MET A 119 19.78 7.15 31.36
C MET A 119 20.70 5.93 31.51
N LYS A 120 20.19 4.84 32.07
CA LYS A 120 20.95 3.60 32.21
C LYS A 120 21.35 3.00 30.86
N LEU A 121 20.46 3.07 29.86
CA LEU A 121 20.75 2.60 28.50
C LEU A 121 21.79 3.48 27.78
N VAL A 122 21.87 4.77 28.10
CA VAL A 122 22.90 5.65 27.54
C VAL A 122 24.27 5.33 28.14
N ASP A 123 24.34 5.15 29.46
CA ASP A 123 25.58 4.76 30.13
C ASP A 123 26.08 3.38 29.67
N GLU A 124 25.18 2.41 29.43
CA GLU A 124 25.54 1.08 28.91
C GLU A 124 26.08 1.11 27.46
N VAL A 125 25.76 2.15 26.68
CA VAL A 125 26.24 2.32 25.29
C VAL A 125 27.58 3.04 25.23
N GLU A 126 27.92 3.89 26.22
CA GLU A 126 29.23 4.56 26.31
C GLU A 126 30.35 3.64 26.86
N GLU A 127 30.01 2.49 27.45
CA GLU A 127 31.00 1.51 27.95
C GLU A 127 31.47 0.45 26.91
N GLU A 128 30.98 0.51 25.65
CA GLU A 128 31.39 -0.39 24.55
C GLU A 128 32.46 0.20 23.60
N ASP A 129 33.22 1.23 24.02
CA ASP A 129 34.45 1.72 23.35
C ASP A 129 35.75 1.35 24.10
#